data_AF-D8JUT8-F1
#
_entry.id   AF-D8JUT8-F1
#
_cell.length_a   1.000
_cell.length_b   1.000
_cell.length_c   1.000
_cell.angle_alpha   90.00
_cell.angle_beta   90.00
_cell.angle_gamma   90.00
#
_symmetry.space_group_name_H-M   'P 1'
#
loop_
_entity.id
_entity.type
_entity.pdbx_description
1 polymer ?
#
loop_
_entity_poly.entity_id
_entity_poly.type
_entity_poly.pdbx_seq_one_letter_code
_entity_poly.pdbx_strand_id
1 'polypeptide(L)'
;MIFSPRSAIALLVCIAVASSQLSLPTIAAEISRAEYEACQARDDAGLRTAVVAIATDAITNGTKTIDYGALVDAQWRERNLDQIIDNRVDIAVTEITNETSWTDRLKTLADNEKAQQLATAVAERVYRSDAVKTAIADLASGVAKEVGKSIEFASTDATNTLLQCLKAFVGPRYGGAVASVLAGDASRSVNVDPNKASGKVSAGSVLNESTGGLAGATILIVRRQLANLAQRVGQRIVGSVLSRVVSVVAGGVGLVLIAKDLWDFRNGVLPIIATEMKSPATKVKVREELANTLATQMNDHIKEIAEATADQVIEVWQTFRRAHALVLQIADQNGDFRAFLDRVDPQSLPRLDEVVSILAASEGQDSILRRLQDGSLNQAVHLMPDKGLQIARETNSVATGLAWTALAGKRLDRVVDYELHRRMSTKDLTTGSLDRILDLNDRAAITKIAGVPAAARDALFSLDVADLNLLLRSLSEDEIESLAGYLDGLRPGPREAVLKTIAASPAKMQLLASRSIREGIIASQDQEMAARMMLADSSGLSPKAVVDDARLVFDGRVAPSLLWSKHPQAIVAAGLLSLIVLAWFARLFRRRRPAQASESKT
;
A
#
# COMPACT_ATOMS: atom_id res chain seq x y z
N MET A 1 -36.33 -16.25 56.32
CA MET A 1 -35.37 -15.35 55.64
C MET A 1 -36.14 -14.09 55.26
N ILE A 2 -35.82 -12.96 55.91
CA ILE A 2 -36.54 -11.69 55.74
C ILE A 2 -35.77 -10.89 54.68
N PHE A 3 -36.33 -10.73 53.49
CA PHE A 3 -35.75 -9.88 52.45
C PHE A 3 -35.97 -8.41 52.83
N SER A 4 -34.87 -7.67 53.00
CA SER A 4 -34.88 -6.25 53.33
C SER A 4 -35.28 -5.41 52.11
N PRO A 5 -36.17 -4.41 52.25
CA PRO A 5 -36.60 -3.53 51.14
C PRO A 5 -35.46 -2.71 50.54
N ARG A 6 -34.32 -2.59 51.24
CA ARG A 6 -33.11 -1.93 50.72
C ARG A 6 -32.44 -2.71 49.58
N SER A 7 -32.57 -4.04 49.56
CA SER A 7 -32.01 -4.87 48.48
C SER A 7 -32.81 -4.75 47.18
N ALA A 8 -34.12 -4.52 47.27
CA ALA A 8 -34.98 -4.32 46.10
C ALA A 8 -34.74 -2.95 45.43
N ILE A 9 -34.50 -1.90 46.22
CA ILE A 9 -34.20 -0.55 45.71
C ILE A 9 -32.79 -0.51 45.09
N ALA A 10 -31.80 -1.18 45.70
CA ALA A 10 -30.47 -1.30 45.12
C ALA A 10 -30.48 -2.07 43.78
N LEU A 11 -31.33 -3.09 43.64
CA LEU A 11 -31.47 -3.83 42.38
C LEU A 11 -32.12 -2.97 41.28
N LEU A 12 -33.12 -2.15 41.63
CA LEU A 12 -33.78 -1.23 40.67
C LEU A 12 -32.85 -0.10 40.20
N VAL A 13 -31.98 0.42 41.07
CA VAL A 13 -30.97 1.43 40.68
C VAL A 13 -29.85 0.81 39.83
N CYS A 14 -29.41 -0.41 40.15
CA CYS A 14 -28.43 -1.12 39.31
C CYS A 14 -29.00 -1.49 37.93
N ILE A 15 -30.29 -1.84 37.83
CA ILE A 15 -30.95 -2.07 36.54
C ILE A 15 -31.09 -0.76 35.76
N ALA A 16 -31.46 0.36 36.41
CA ALA A 16 -31.59 1.66 35.77
C ALA A 16 -30.25 2.20 35.22
N VAL A 17 -29.15 2.01 35.96
CA VAL A 17 -27.78 2.41 35.53
C VAL A 17 -27.19 1.44 34.50
N ALA A 18 -27.57 0.16 34.52
CA ALA A 18 -27.20 -0.79 33.46
C ALA A 18 -27.99 -0.52 32.16
N SER A 19 -29.24 -0.07 32.25
CA SER A 19 -30.05 0.30 31.07
C SER A 19 -29.66 1.63 30.42
N SER A 20 -28.92 2.51 31.11
CA SER A 20 -28.37 3.75 30.51
C SER A 20 -26.99 3.56 29.86
N GLN A 21 -26.36 2.39 29.99
CA GLN A 21 -25.10 2.02 29.32
C GLN A 21 -25.28 1.03 28.17
N LEU A 22 -26.49 0.52 27.95
CA LEU A 22 -26.85 -0.12 26.69
C LEU A 22 -26.98 0.98 25.63
N SER A 23 -25.86 1.32 25.03
CA SER A 23 -25.86 1.93 23.70
C SER A 23 -26.62 0.96 22.81
N LEU A 24 -27.89 1.26 22.52
CA LEU A 24 -28.57 0.61 21.41
C LEU A 24 -27.62 0.73 20.23
N PRO A 25 -27.33 -0.36 19.48
CA PRO A 25 -26.65 -0.19 18.22
C PRO A 25 -27.50 0.81 17.45
N THR A 26 -26.96 1.99 17.18
CA THR A 26 -27.56 2.95 16.26
C THR A 26 -27.76 2.13 15.00
N ILE A 27 -29.01 1.76 14.70
CA ILE A 27 -29.34 1.10 13.45
C ILE A 27 -28.94 2.14 12.42
N ALA A 28 -27.78 1.96 11.79
CA ALA A 28 -27.32 2.81 10.72
C ALA A 28 -28.50 2.91 9.75
N ALA A 29 -29.00 4.12 9.52
CA ALA A 29 -30.13 4.32 8.64
C ALA A 29 -29.81 3.63 7.31
N GLU A 30 -30.52 2.54 6.99
CA GLU A 30 -30.43 1.93 5.68
C GLU A 30 -30.79 3.02 4.67
N ILE A 31 -29.93 3.20 3.67
CA ILE A 31 -30.18 4.13 2.58
C ILE A 31 -31.58 3.87 2.01
N SER A 32 -32.38 4.92 1.85
CA SER A 32 -33.71 4.75 1.26
C SER A 32 -33.57 4.24 -0.17
N ARG A 33 -34.61 3.57 -0.66
CA ARG A 33 -34.60 3.07 -2.04
C ARG A 33 -34.38 4.19 -3.07
N ALA A 34 -34.95 5.38 -2.83
CA ALA A 34 -34.78 6.52 -3.71
C ALA A 34 -33.34 7.06 -3.71
N GLU A 35 -32.70 7.12 -2.53
CA GLU A 35 -31.29 7.52 -2.42
C GLU A 35 -30.37 6.48 -3.07
N TYR A 36 -30.67 5.19 -2.89
CA TYR A 36 -29.92 4.11 -3.53
C TYR A 36 -29.99 4.20 -5.07
N GLU A 37 -31.19 4.42 -5.61
CA GLU A 37 -31.40 4.62 -7.06
C GLU A 37 -30.70 5.89 -7.56
N ALA A 38 -30.69 6.98 -6.77
CA ALA A 38 -29.95 8.21 -7.11
C ALA A 38 -28.43 7.98 -7.15
N CYS A 39 -27.90 7.11 -6.29
CA CYS A 39 -26.49 6.73 -6.27
C CYS A 39 -26.07 5.84 -7.44
N GLN A 40 -27.01 5.21 -8.16
CA GLN A 40 -26.75 4.53 -9.44
C GLN A 40 -26.59 5.50 -10.62
N ALA A 41 -26.00 6.67 -10.36
CA ALA A 41 -25.72 7.69 -11.36
C ALA A 41 -24.83 7.14 -12.49
N ARG A 42 -24.98 7.68 -13.70
CA ARG A 42 -24.20 7.27 -14.89
C ARG A 42 -22.79 7.84 -14.96
N ASP A 43 -22.48 8.90 -14.23
CA ASP A 43 -21.17 9.57 -14.23
C ASP A 43 -20.81 10.17 -12.86
N ASP A 44 -19.58 10.67 -12.75
CA ASP A 44 -19.05 11.28 -11.51
C ASP A 44 -19.88 12.51 -11.08
N ALA A 45 -20.48 13.25 -12.04
CA ALA A 45 -21.31 14.43 -11.75
C ALA A 45 -22.65 14.06 -11.10
N GLY A 46 -23.31 13.01 -11.60
CA GLY A 46 -24.50 12.46 -10.98
C GLY A 46 -24.21 11.87 -9.60
N LEU A 47 -23.06 11.19 -9.43
CA LEU A 47 -22.63 10.72 -8.11
C LEU A 47 -22.45 11.87 -7.14
N ARG A 48 -21.76 12.93 -7.55
CA ARG A 48 -21.56 14.14 -6.73
C ARG A 48 -22.89 14.70 -6.28
N THR A 49 -23.86 14.80 -7.19
CA THR A 49 -25.20 15.33 -6.88
C THR A 49 -25.92 14.49 -5.84
N ALA A 50 -25.90 13.16 -5.96
CA ALA A 50 -26.49 12.26 -4.98
C ALA A 50 -25.81 12.37 -3.60
N VAL A 51 -24.48 12.45 -3.58
CA VAL A 51 -23.70 12.59 -2.34
C VAL A 51 -23.99 13.93 -1.65
N VAL A 52 -24.10 15.04 -2.39
CA VAL A 52 -24.47 16.35 -1.83
C VAL A 52 -25.86 16.29 -1.18
N ALA A 53 -26.82 15.63 -1.82
CA ALA A 53 -28.16 15.46 -1.26
C ALA A 53 -28.13 14.69 0.06
N ILE A 54 -27.46 13.53 0.10
CA ILE A 54 -27.30 12.72 1.31
C ILE A 54 -26.61 13.51 2.44
N ALA A 55 -25.51 14.21 2.13
CA ALA A 55 -24.80 15.01 3.11
C ALA A 55 -25.65 16.19 3.62
N THR A 56 -26.41 16.84 2.75
CA THR A 56 -27.31 17.94 3.12
C THR A 56 -28.40 17.44 4.06
N ASP A 57 -29.04 16.31 3.75
CA ASP A 57 -30.10 15.74 4.58
C ASP A 57 -29.57 15.28 5.94
N ALA A 58 -28.40 14.63 5.97
CA ALA A 58 -27.78 14.19 7.21
C ALA A 58 -27.41 15.37 8.12
N ILE A 59 -26.76 16.40 7.58
CA ILE A 59 -26.41 17.61 8.34
C ILE A 59 -27.68 18.32 8.80
N THR A 60 -28.66 18.53 7.91
CA THR A 60 -29.94 19.17 8.23
C THR A 60 -30.66 18.45 9.37
N ASN A 61 -30.74 17.13 9.30
CA ASN A 61 -31.38 16.32 10.34
C ASN A 61 -30.60 16.36 11.66
N GLY A 62 -29.27 16.35 11.60
CA GLY A 62 -28.40 16.48 12.77
C GLY A 62 -28.46 17.86 13.45
N THR A 63 -28.77 18.92 12.69
CA THR A 63 -28.87 20.29 13.23
C THR A 63 -30.28 20.69 13.65
N LYS A 64 -31.32 19.93 13.30
CA LYS A 64 -32.73 20.24 13.64
C LYS A 64 -32.99 20.35 15.14
N THR A 65 -32.24 19.63 15.96
CA THR A 65 -32.43 19.59 17.42
C THR A 65 -31.61 20.65 18.16
N ILE A 66 -30.89 21.53 17.44
CA ILE A 66 -30.06 22.55 18.06
C ILE A 66 -30.93 23.69 18.60
N ASP A 67 -30.83 23.90 19.92
CA ASP A 67 -31.41 25.07 20.59
C ASP A 67 -30.42 26.24 20.55
N TYR A 68 -30.54 27.07 19.50
CA TYR A 68 -29.72 28.28 19.35
C TYR A 68 -29.92 29.28 20.51
N GLY A 69 -31.10 29.31 21.14
CA GLY A 69 -31.38 30.16 22.28
C GLY A 69 -30.53 29.74 23.49
N ALA A 70 -30.54 28.45 23.82
CA ALA A 70 -29.70 27.90 24.89
C ALA A 70 -28.20 28.11 24.64
N LEU A 71 -27.74 27.98 23.39
CA LEU A 71 -26.33 28.20 23.02
C LEU A 71 -25.91 29.67 23.16
N VAL A 72 -26.75 30.60 22.67
CA VAL A 72 -26.53 32.04 22.85
C VAL A 72 -26.51 32.40 24.33
N ASP A 73 -27.43 31.86 25.12
CA ASP A 73 -27.50 32.07 26.57
C ASP A 73 -26.23 31.60 27.30
N ALA A 74 -25.74 30.41 26.96
CA ALA A 74 -24.51 29.88 27.53
C ALA A 74 -23.30 30.78 27.20
N GLN A 75 -23.12 31.12 25.92
CA GLN A 75 -22.03 31.97 25.47
C GLN A 75 -22.13 33.41 25.98
N TRP A 76 -23.34 33.93 26.14
CA TRP A 76 -23.60 35.26 26.70
C TRP A 76 -23.11 35.36 28.16
N ARG A 77 -23.40 34.33 28.96
CA ARG A 77 -22.95 34.24 30.36
C ARG A 77 -21.45 34.01 30.45
N GLU A 78 -20.91 33.09 29.66
CA GLU A 78 -19.48 32.75 29.65
C GLU A 78 -18.60 33.98 29.36
N ARG A 79 -19.05 34.85 28.47
CA ARG A 79 -18.32 36.07 28.05
C ARG A 79 -18.72 37.32 28.80
N ASN A 80 -19.60 37.20 29.80
CA ASN A 80 -20.05 38.29 30.65
C ASN A 80 -20.57 39.52 29.85
N LEU A 81 -21.36 39.25 28.80
CA LEU A 81 -21.88 40.31 27.91
C LEU A 81 -22.75 41.31 28.65
N ASP A 82 -23.42 40.90 29.74
CA ASP A 82 -24.20 41.79 30.59
C ASP A 82 -23.35 42.95 31.11
N GLN A 83 -22.19 42.66 31.70
CA GLN A 83 -21.32 43.69 32.25
C GLN A 83 -20.69 44.57 31.16
N ILE A 84 -20.35 43.99 30.00
CA ILE A 84 -19.79 44.74 28.86
C ILE A 84 -20.84 45.74 28.34
N ILE A 85 -22.08 45.30 28.16
CA ILE A 85 -23.17 46.15 27.69
C ILE A 85 -23.48 47.22 28.74
N ASP A 86 -23.60 46.86 30.01
CA ASP A 86 -23.95 47.82 31.06
C ASP A 86 -22.90 48.94 31.19
N ASN A 87 -21.61 48.59 31.17
CA ASN A 87 -20.52 49.57 31.17
C ASN A 87 -20.56 50.48 29.93
N ARG A 88 -20.86 49.91 28.76
CA ARG A 88 -20.95 50.70 27.52
C ARG A 88 -22.17 51.60 27.49
N VAL A 89 -23.29 51.20 28.09
CA VAL A 89 -24.47 52.05 28.27
C VAL A 89 -24.11 53.28 29.10
N ASP A 90 -23.39 53.11 30.22
CA ASP A 90 -22.97 54.26 31.05
C ASP A 90 -22.05 55.23 30.33
N ILE A 91 -21.08 54.70 29.57
CA ILE A 91 -20.17 55.51 28.75
C ILE A 91 -20.96 56.28 27.69
N ALA A 92 -21.82 55.60 26.92
CA ALA A 92 -22.60 56.20 25.85
C ALA A 92 -23.58 57.27 26.37
N VAL A 93 -24.21 57.02 27.52
CA VAL A 93 -25.09 58.00 28.17
C VAL A 93 -24.28 59.22 28.62
N THR A 94 -23.10 59.03 29.19
CA THR A 94 -22.21 60.13 29.62
C THR A 94 -21.74 60.98 28.43
N GLU A 95 -21.31 60.33 27.34
CA GLU A 95 -20.92 61.00 26.09
C GLU A 95 -22.08 61.84 25.52
N ILE A 96 -23.26 61.24 25.36
CA ILE A 96 -24.44 61.96 24.84
C ILE A 96 -24.88 63.07 25.80
N THR A 97 -24.75 62.87 27.11
CA THR A 97 -25.01 63.91 28.11
C THR A 97 -24.07 65.11 27.94
N ASN A 98 -22.80 64.89 27.61
CA ASN A 98 -21.82 65.95 27.39
C ASN A 98 -22.00 66.65 26.04
N GLU A 99 -22.49 65.94 25.02
CA GLU A 99 -22.70 66.47 23.67
C GLU A 99 -24.05 67.19 23.48
N THR A 100 -25.08 66.80 24.23
CA THR A 100 -26.45 67.34 24.04
C THR A 100 -26.68 68.54 24.95
N SER A 101 -27.28 69.62 24.45
CA SER A 101 -27.61 70.78 25.29
C SER A 101 -28.63 70.41 26.39
N TRP A 102 -28.59 71.10 27.53
CA TRP A 102 -29.53 70.84 28.64
C TRP A 102 -30.99 71.11 28.24
N THR A 103 -31.23 72.15 27.43
CA THR A 103 -32.57 72.50 26.93
C THR A 103 -33.12 71.47 25.97
N ASP A 104 -32.29 70.86 25.12
CA ASP A 104 -32.73 69.80 24.21
C ASP A 104 -32.97 68.49 24.95
N ARG A 105 -32.20 68.20 26.02
CA ARG A 105 -32.48 67.07 26.91
C ARG A 105 -33.83 67.20 27.61
N LEU A 106 -34.23 68.39 28.05
CA LEU A 106 -35.56 68.57 28.66
C LEU A 106 -36.72 68.37 27.66
N LYS A 107 -36.54 68.75 26.39
CA LYS A 107 -37.57 68.54 25.36
C LYS A 107 -37.91 67.07 25.16
N THR A 108 -36.97 66.16 25.42
CA THR A 108 -37.20 64.71 25.30
C THR A 108 -38.22 64.17 26.30
N LEU A 109 -38.49 64.88 27.41
CA LEU A 109 -39.48 64.47 28.40
C LEU A 109 -40.92 64.67 27.93
N ALA A 110 -41.13 65.56 26.94
CA ALA A 110 -42.44 65.93 26.42
C ALA A 110 -42.67 65.49 24.96
N ASP A 111 -41.63 64.94 24.31
CA ASP A 111 -41.63 64.56 22.90
C ASP A 111 -41.07 63.14 22.75
N ASN A 112 -41.99 62.20 22.50
CA ASN A 112 -41.67 60.78 22.33
C ASN A 112 -40.73 60.53 21.14
N GLU A 113 -40.83 61.33 20.07
CA GLU A 113 -39.99 61.18 18.89
C GLU A 113 -38.54 61.54 19.23
N LYS A 114 -38.33 62.63 19.97
CA LYS A 114 -37.00 63.02 20.46
C LYS A 114 -36.43 62.04 21.47
N ALA A 115 -37.26 61.50 22.35
CA ALA A 115 -36.83 60.47 23.30
C ALA A 115 -36.36 59.20 22.58
N GLN A 116 -37.07 58.79 21.52
CA GLN A 116 -36.72 57.64 20.69
C GLN A 116 -35.46 57.87 19.84
N GLN A 117 -35.26 59.09 19.32
CA GLN A 117 -34.01 59.48 18.64
C GLN A 117 -32.81 59.37 19.59
N LEU A 118 -32.96 59.83 20.84
CA LEU A 118 -31.91 59.74 21.83
C LEU A 118 -31.63 58.29 22.25
N ALA A 119 -32.66 57.47 22.43
CA ALA A 119 -32.52 56.03 22.70
C ALA A 119 -31.81 55.30 21.55
N THR A 120 -32.11 55.67 20.30
CA THR A 120 -31.43 55.16 19.11
C THR A 120 -29.96 55.56 19.12
N ALA A 121 -29.63 56.82 19.43
CA ALA A 121 -28.25 57.29 19.50
C ALA A 121 -27.43 56.59 20.60
N VAL A 122 -28.02 56.35 21.77
CA VAL A 122 -27.38 55.58 22.85
C VAL A 122 -27.17 54.14 22.39
N ALA A 123 -28.19 53.49 21.84
CA ALA A 123 -28.10 52.12 21.34
C ALA A 123 -27.04 51.97 20.23
N GLU A 124 -26.97 52.91 19.29
CA GLU A 124 -25.94 52.90 18.25
C GLU A 124 -24.54 52.99 18.84
N ARG A 125 -24.28 53.89 19.81
CA ARG A 125 -22.97 54.00 20.47
C ARG A 125 -22.61 52.73 21.24
N VAL A 126 -23.56 52.13 21.95
CA VAL A 126 -23.34 50.90 22.74
C VAL A 126 -22.99 49.74 21.82
N TYR A 127 -23.89 49.41 20.88
CA TYR A 127 -23.76 48.21 20.06
C TYR A 127 -22.75 48.35 18.94
N ARG A 128 -22.46 49.57 18.45
CA ARG A 128 -21.37 49.79 17.48
C ARG A 128 -20.00 49.97 18.15
N SER A 129 -19.91 49.97 19.48
CA SER A 129 -18.62 50.04 20.17
C SER A 129 -17.76 48.80 19.90
N ASP A 130 -16.45 48.97 19.82
CA ASP A 130 -15.53 47.86 19.52
C ASP A 130 -15.59 46.76 20.59
N ALA A 131 -15.91 47.11 21.83
CA ALA A 131 -16.05 46.14 22.92
C ALA A 131 -17.26 45.21 22.71
N VAL A 132 -18.42 45.79 22.38
CA VAL A 132 -19.65 45.01 22.15
C VAL A 132 -19.56 44.25 20.82
N LYS A 133 -19.02 44.86 19.77
CA LYS A 133 -18.76 44.18 18.49
C LYS A 133 -17.88 42.95 18.67
N THR A 134 -16.76 43.10 19.39
CA THR A 134 -15.85 42.00 19.67
C THR A 134 -16.56 40.93 20.48
N ALA A 135 -17.27 41.29 21.56
CA ALA A 135 -18.01 40.34 22.39
C ALA A 135 -19.10 39.56 21.62
N ILE A 136 -19.82 40.21 20.69
CA ILE A 136 -20.82 39.56 19.83
C ILE A 136 -20.15 38.62 18.81
N ALA A 137 -19.05 39.04 18.16
CA ALA A 137 -18.32 38.20 17.23
C ALA A 137 -17.79 36.93 17.91
N ASP A 138 -17.28 37.11 19.12
CA ASP A 138 -16.79 36.08 20.00
C ASP A 138 -17.90 35.10 20.42
N LEU A 139 -19.05 35.61 20.85
CA LEU A 139 -20.24 34.81 21.14
C LEU A 139 -20.65 33.99 19.93
N ALA A 140 -20.75 34.62 18.75
CA ALA A 140 -21.10 33.96 17.50
C ALA A 140 -20.11 32.85 17.13
N SER A 141 -18.81 33.09 17.32
CA SER A 141 -17.76 32.08 17.13
C SER A 141 -17.91 30.90 18.09
N GLY A 142 -18.26 31.17 19.36
CA GLY A 142 -18.56 30.13 20.35
C GLY A 142 -19.77 29.28 19.98
N VAL A 143 -20.88 29.90 19.58
CA VAL A 143 -22.07 29.18 19.11
C VAL A 143 -21.75 28.34 17.88
N ALA A 144 -21.04 28.91 16.90
CA ALA A 144 -20.65 28.17 15.69
C ALA A 144 -19.76 26.95 15.98
N LYS A 145 -18.89 27.03 17.00
CA LYS A 145 -18.09 25.86 17.45
C LYS A 145 -18.96 24.76 18.04
N GLU A 146 -19.97 25.11 18.83
CA GLU A 146 -20.85 24.10 19.44
C GLU A 146 -21.76 23.45 18.39
N VAL A 147 -22.34 24.24 17.49
CA VAL A 147 -23.07 23.71 16.33
C VAL A 147 -22.17 22.83 15.46
N GLY A 148 -20.91 23.22 15.29
CA GLY A 148 -19.93 22.44 14.57
C GLY A 148 -19.72 21.04 15.13
N LYS A 149 -19.77 20.86 16.46
CA LYS A 149 -19.71 19.53 17.07
C LYS A 149 -20.92 18.68 16.70
N SER A 150 -22.13 19.25 16.70
CA SER A 150 -23.34 18.54 16.24
C SER A 150 -23.24 18.14 14.77
N ILE A 151 -22.68 18.99 13.92
CA ILE A 151 -22.42 18.68 12.50
C ILE A 151 -21.38 17.56 12.35
N GLU A 152 -20.33 17.54 13.18
CA GLU A 152 -19.32 16.48 13.19
C GLU A 152 -19.93 15.11 13.55
N PHE A 153 -20.80 15.05 14.56
CA PHE A 153 -21.54 13.84 14.90
C PHE A 153 -22.46 13.39 13.75
N ALA A 154 -23.24 14.31 13.18
CA ALA A 154 -24.14 14.00 12.07
C ALA A 154 -23.40 13.50 10.81
N SER A 155 -22.21 14.06 10.54
CA SER A 155 -21.36 13.64 9.42
C SER A 155 -20.77 12.25 9.65
N THR A 156 -20.48 11.89 10.91
CA THR A 156 -20.01 10.56 11.27
C THR A 156 -21.09 9.51 10.98
N ASP A 157 -22.34 9.77 11.38
CA ASP A 157 -23.47 8.89 11.10
C ASP A 157 -23.74 8.76 9.59
N ALA A 158 -23.60 9.85 8.84
CA ALA A 158 -23.78 9.86 7.39
C ALA A 158 -22.75 9.00 6.62
N THR A 159 -21.59 8.70 7.23
CA THR A 159 -20.50 8.00 6.55
C THR A 159 -20.93 6.64 6.02
N ASN A 160 -21.76 5.90 6.75
CA ASN A 160 -22.27 4.61 6.29
C ASN A 160 -23.14 4.74 5.04
N THR A 161 -24.03 5.73 5.01
CA THR A 161 -24.90 6.02 3.87
C THR A 161 -24.08 6.46 2.65
N LEU A 162 -23.03 7.27 2.86
CA LEU A 162 -22.10 7.67 1.81
C LEU A 162 -21.31 6.49 1.24
N LEU A 163 -20.85 5.56 2.09
CA LEU A 163 -20.20 4.32 1.65
C LEU A 163 -21.16 3.41 0.88
N GLN A 164 -22.42 3.30 1.30
CA GLN A 164 -23.45 2.56 0.56
C GLN A 164 -23.73 3.21 -0.80
N CYS A 165 -23.75 4.54 -0.88
CA CYS A 165 -23.88 5.28 -2.13
C CYS A 165 -22.72 4.98 -3.10
N LEU A 166 -21.47 5.00 -2.61
CA LEU A 166 -20.30 4.59 -3.40
C LEU A 166 -20.41 3.15 -3.89
N LYS A 167 -20.87 2.22 -3.03
CA LYS A 167 -21.09 0.83 -3.43
C LYS A 167 -22.16 0.70 -4.52
N ALA A 168 -23.26 1.45 -4.39
CA ALA A 168 -24.34 1.46 -5.38
C ALA A 168 -23.88 2.02 -6.73
N PHE A 169 -22.94 2.98 -6.72
CA PHE A 169 -22.35 3.55 -7.93
C PHE A 169 -21.37 2.58 -8.60
N VAL A 170 -20.49 1.94 -7.83
CA VAL A 170 -19.39 1.10 -8.36
C VAL A 170 -19.85 -0.32 -8.67
N GLY A 171 -20.73 -0.89 -7.84
CA GLY A 171 -21.16 -2.28 -7.91
C GLY A 171 -21.69 -2.70 -9.29
N PRO A 172 -22.69 -2.00 -9.87
CA PRO A 172 -23.22 -2.34 -11.19
C PRO A 172 -22.20 -2.25 -12.34
N ARG A 173 -21.15 -1.42 -12.17
CA ARG A 173 -20.14 -1.18 -13.20
C ARG A 173 -18.99 -2.16 -13.15
N TYR A 174 -18.47 -2.44 -11.97
CA TYR A 174 -17.21 -3.16 -11.77
C TYR A 174 -17.33 -4.40 -10.88
N GLY A 175 -18.50 -4.67 -10.33
CA GLY A 175 -18.78 -5.80 -9.44
C GLY A 175 -18.79 -5.43 -7.95
N GLY A 176 -19.39 -6.30 -7.16
CA GLY A 176 -19.51 -6.18 -5.70
C GLY A 176 -18.17 -6.28 -4.97
N ALA A 177 -17.21 -7.02 -5.52
CA ALA A 177 -15.86 -7.11 -4.98
C ALA A 177 -15.16 -5.75 -4.99
N VAL A 178 -15.09 -5.08 -6.15
CA VAL A 178 -14.46 -3.76 -6.31
C VAL A 178 -15.16 -2.71 -5.44
N ALA A 179 -16.49 -2.70 -5.43
CA ALA A 179 -17.27 -1.83 -4.57
C ALA A 179 -16.95 -2.05 -3.07
N SER A 180 -16.69 -3.29 -2.67
CA SER A 180 -16.33 -3.65 -1.30
C SER A 180 -14.90 -3.28 -0.95
N VAL A 181 -13.94 -3.38 -1.88
CA VAL A 181 -12.56 -2.88 -1.68
C VAL A 181 -12.59 -1.37 -1.49
N LEU A 182 -13.23 -0.63 -2.40
CA LEU A 182 -13.33 0.83 -2.31
C LEU A 182 -13.93 1.26 -0.97
N ALA A 183 -15.06 0.67 -0.56
CA ALA A 183 -15.69 1.00 0.71
C ALA A 183 -14.88 0.50 1.92
N GLY A 184 -14.16 -0.61 1.78
CA GLY A 184 -13.24 -1.14 2.78
C GLY A 184 -12.05 -0.22 3.02
N ASP A 185 -11.42 0.29 1.96
CA ASP A 185 -10.27 1.19 2.05
C ASP A 185 -10.69 2.57 2.56
N ALA A 186 -11.85 3.03 2.12
CA ALA A 186 -12.50 4.22 2.63
C ALA A 186 -12.87 4.12 4.13
N SER A 187 -13.20 2.93 4.63
CA SER A 187 -13.57 2.70 6.04
C SER A 187 -12.41 2.32 6.95
N ARG A 188 -11.38 1.58 6.49
CA ARG A 188 -10.22 1.20 7.33
C ARG A 188 -9.39 2.39 7.80
N SER A 189 -9.36 3.43 6.98
CA SER A 189 -8.66 4.66 7.27
C SER A 189 -9.40 5.51 8.35
N VAL A 190 -10.58 5.07 8.84
CA VAL A 190 -11.37 5.70 9.93
C VAL A 190 -10.81 5.41 11.34
N ASN A 191 -10.02 4.35 11.52
CA ASN A 191 -9.45 3.96 12.83
C ASN A 191 -8.08 4.62 13.10
N VAL A 192 -8.00 5.96 13.03
CA VAL A 192 -6.84 6.69 13.54
C VAL A 192 -7.11 7.08 15.00
N ASP A 193 -6.42 6.42 15.92
CA ASP A 193 -6.48 6.65 17.36
C ASP A 193 -6.20 8.14 17.70
N PRO A 194 -7.17 8.87 18.28
CA PRO A 194 -7.02 10.29 18.64
C PRO A 194 -5.83 10.57 19.57
N ASN A 195 -5.35 9.57 20.31
CA ASN A 195 -4.27 9.72 21.28
C ASN A 195 -2.86 9.67 20.66
N LYS A 196 -2.71 9.34 19.37
CA LYS A 196 -1.40 9.33 18.67
C LYS A 196 -1.06 10.64 17.96
N ALA A 197 -1.98 11.61 17.91
CA ALA A 197 -1.79 12.89 17.21
C ALA A 197 -1.13 14.02 18.04
N SER A 198 -0.51 13.70 19.18
CA SER A 198 0.19 14.69 20.04
C SER A 198 1.71 14.76 19.81
N GLY A 199 2.25 14.04 18.82
CA GLY A 199 3.67 14.04 18.47
C GLY A 199 4.06 15.18 17.53
N LYS A 200 5.07 15.96 17.92
CA LYS A 200 5.62 17.12 17.19
C LYS A 200 5.70 16.92 15.66
N VAL A 201 5.09 17.87 14.95
CA VAL A 201 5.10 18.03 13.50
C VAL A 201 6.54 18.16 13.00
N SER A 202 6.96 17.25 12.11
CA SER A 202 8.17 17.40 11.28
C SER A 202 7.77 17.19 9.82
N ALA A 203 8.50 17.78 8.87
CA ALA A 203 8.15 17.80 7.45
C ALA A 203 7.96 16.41 6.80
N GLY A 204 8.36 15.31 7.46
CA GLY A 204 8.04 13.94 7.06
C GLY A 204 6.62 13.46 7.42
N SER A 205 5.86 14.18 8.25
CA SER A 205 4.48 13.82 8.62
C SER A 205 3.42 14.29 7.62
N VAL A 206 3.76 15.23 6.73
CA VAL A 206 2.83 15.78 5.73
C VAL A 206 2.48 14.77 4.63
N LEU A 207 3.34 13.77 4.41
CA LEU A 207 3.05 12.66 3.47
C LEU A 207 2.23 11.52 4.11
N ASN A 208 2.24 11.40 5.44
CA ASN A 208 1.47 10.40 6.19
C ASN A 208 0.10 10.90 6.67
N GLU A 209 -0.22 12.17 6.40
CA GLU A 209 -1.50 12.81 6.73
C GLU A 209 -2.57 12.60 5.64
N SER A 210 -2.15 12.13 4.45
CA SER A 210 -3.05 11.78 3.33
C SER A 210 -3.69 10.39 3.43
N THR A 211 -3.32 9.58 4.43
CA THR A 211 -3.86 8.23 4.67
C THR A 211 -5.05 8.19 5.63
N GLY A 212 -5.62 9.36 5.97
CA GLY A 212 -6.82 9.45 6.80
C GLY A 212 -8.07 8.95 6.08
N GLY A 213 -8.96 8.32 6.85
CA GLY A 213 -10.31 7.83 6.51
C GLY A 213 -11.08 8.63 5.50
N LEU A 214 -12.07 8.03 4.82
CA LEU A 214 -13.21 8.87 4.41
C LEU A 214 -13.74 9.62 5.64
N ALA A 215 -13.95 8.95 6.78
CA ALA A 215 -14.37 9.68 7.99
C ALA A 215 -13.25 10.58 8.56
N GLY A 216 -11.99 10.12 8.62
CA GLY A 216 -10.88 10.92 9.18
C GLY A 216 -10.59 12.20 8.38
N ALA A 217 -10.50 12.09 7.06
CA ALA A 217 -10.33 13.24 6.17
C ALA A 217 -11.59 14.11 6.13
N THR A 218 -12.79 13.52 6.11
CA THR A 218 -14.05 14.30 6.16
C THR A 218 -14.16 15.06 7.47
N ILE A 219 -13.83 14.47 8.62
CA ILE A 219 -13.83 15.16 9.91
C ILE A 219 -12.84 16.34 9.90
N LEU A 220 -11.62 16.16 9.37
CA LEU A 220 -10.65 17.26 9.27
C LEU A 220 -11.14 18.38 8.34
N ILE A 221 -11.74 18.04 7.21
CA ILE A 221 -12.32 19.00 6.26
C ILE A 221 -13.50 19.72 6.90
N VAL A 222 -14.43 18.99 7.51
CA VAL A 222 -15.57 19.53 8.24
C VAL A 222 -15.08 20.47 9.34
N ARG A 223 -14.10 20.08 10.16
CA ARG A 223 -13.49 20.97 11.18
C ARG A 223 -12.88 22.22 10.58
N ARG A 224 -12.15 22.11 9.46
CA ARG A 224 -11.58 23.27 8.74
C ARG A 224 -12.67 24.19 8.22
N GLN A 225 -13.72 23.63 7.62
CA GLN A 225 -14.85 24.40 7.11
C GLN A 225 -15.64 25.07 8.24
N LEU A 226 -15.84 24.38 9.36
CA LEU A 226 -16.47 24.90 10.56
C LEU A 226 -15.65 26.02 11.22
N ALA A 227 -14.32 25.90 11.24
CA ALA A 227 -13.44 26.97 11.74
C ALA A 227 -13.54 28.23 10.85
N ASN A 228 -13.48 28.05 9.53
CA ASN A 228 -13.68 29.14 8.56
C ASN A 228 -15.08 29.74 8.67
N LEU A 229 -16.10 28.91 8.91
CA LEU A 229 -17.48 29.33 9.11
C LEU A 229 -17.60 30.13 10.40
N ALA A 230 -17.07 29.66 11.53
CA ALA A 230 -17.12 30.40 12.80
C ALA A 230 -16.51 31.80 12.67
N GLN A 231 -15.40 31.93 11.94
CA GLN A 231 -14.79 33.23 11.64
C GLN A 231 -15.68 34.09 10.74
N ARG A 232 -16.21 33.53 9.64
CA ARG A 232 -17.10 34.25 8.70
C ARG A 232 -18.42 34.68 9.34
N VAL A 233 -19.04 33.80 10.12
CA VAL A 233 -20.28 34.07 10.86
C VAL A 233 -20.04 35.15 11.91
N GLY A 234 -18.94 35.09 12.67
CA GLY A 234 -18.59 36.14 13.63
C GLY A 234 -18.46 37.52 12.98
N GLN A 235 -17.80 37.61 11.83
CA GLN A 235 -17.64 38.87 11.10
C GLN A 235 -18.96 39.36 10.46
N ARG A 236 -19.76 38.47 9.86
CA ARG A 236 -21.02 38.84 9.20
C ARG A 236 -22.11 39.24 10.18
N ILE A 237 -22.18 38.60 11.35
CA ILE A 237 -23.16 38.93 12.39
C ILE A 237 -22.96 40.34 12.91
N VAL A 238 -21.71 40.77 13.10
CA VAL A 238 -21.41 42.16 13.48
C VAL A 238 -21.91 43.16 12.43
N GLY A 239 -21.99 42.80 11.15
CA GLY A 239 -22.56 43.66 10.11
C GLY A 239 -24.10 43.66 10.10
N SER A 240 -24.72 42.48 10.09
CA SER A 240 -26.16 42.34 9.86
C SER A 240 -27.03 42.51 11.11
N VAL A 241 -26.52 42.15 12.29
CA VAL A 241 -27.30 42.11 13.53
C VAL A 241 -27.33 43.44 14.26
N LEU A 242 -26.26 44.24 14.18
CA LEU A 242 -26.17 45.49 14.93
C LEU A 242 -27.34 46.43 14.63
N SER A 243 -27.77 46.54 13.37
CA SER A 243 -28.93 47.37 13.02
C SER A 243 -30.23 46.86 13.62
N ARG A 244 -30.42 45.53 13.67
CA ARG A 244 -31.64 44.91 14.23
C ARG A 244 -31.67 45.03 15.75
N VAL A 245 -30.53 44.77 16.39
CA VAL A 245 -30.35 44.92 17.84
C VAL A 245 -30.56 46.37 18.28
N VAL A 246 -30.00 47.34 17.56
CA VAL A 246 -30.25 48.77 17.83
C VAL A 246 -31.74 49.07 17.72
N SER A 247 -32.43 48.59 16.68
CA SER A 247 -33.87 48.80 16.50
C SER A 247 -34.71 48.18 17.62
N VAL A 248 -34.38 46.96 18.05
CA VAL A 248 -35.09 46.23 19.11
C VAL A 248 -34.91 46.92 20.46
N VAL A 249 -33.70 47.38 20.74
CA VAL A 249 -33.36 48.07 21.99
C VAL A 249 -34.01 49.46 22.03
N ALA A 250 -33.89 50.24 20.96
CA ALA A 250 -34.51 51.57 20.87
C ALA A 250 -36.05 51.50 20.91
N GLY A 251 -36.66 50.49 20.26
CA GLY A 251 -38.10 50.26 20.30
C GLY A 251 -38.61 49.80 21.68
N GLY A 252 -37.81 49.02 22.42
CA GLY A 252 -38.13 48.61 23.79
C GLY A 252 -38.18 49.79 24.76
N VAL A 253 -37.27 50.75 24.60
CA VAL A 253 -37.21 51.96 25.43
C VAL A 253 -38.41 52.90 25.17
N GLY A 254 -38.87 52.99 23.92
CA GLY A 254 -40.04 53.81 23.55
C GLY A 254 -41.35 53.43 24.27
N LEU A 255 -41.54 52.15 24.60
CA LEU A 255 -42.74 51.67 25.29
C LEU A 255 -42.77 52.05 26.78
N VAL A 256 -41.61 52.12 27.44
CA VAL A 256 -41.53 52.45 28.87
C VAL A 256 -41.62 53.95 29.13
N LEU A 257 -41.16 54.76 28.18
CA LEU A 257 -41.27 56.22 28.24
C LEU A 257 -42.73 56.72 28.28
N ILE A 258 -43.70 55.91 27.85
CA ILE A 258 -45.14 56.22 27.91
C ILE A 258 -45.72 55.95 29.32
N ALA A 259 -45.06 55.15 30.16
CA ALA A 259 -45.63 54.63 31.41
C ALA A 259 -45.07 55.25 32.70
N LYS A 260 -43.98 56.02 32.65
CA LYS A 260 -43.27 56.50 33.85
C LYS A 260 -43.48 58.00 34.05
N ASP A 261 -43.97 58.39 35.23
CA ASP A 261 -44.26 59.79 35.60
C ASP A 261 -42.95 60.62 35.62
N LEU A 262 -42.93 61.73 34.88
CA LEU A 262 -41.73 62.39 34.31
C LEU A 262 -41.35 63.71 35.02
N TRP A 263 -41.46 63.80 36.35
CA TRP A 263 -41.24 65.07 37.07
C TRP A 263 -39.84 65.26 37.69
N ASP A 264 -39.04 64.20 37.91
CA ASP A 264 -37.81 64.28 38.74
C ASP A 264 -36.45 64.16 38.00
N PHE A 265 -36.39 64.20 36.67
CA PHE A 265 -35.12 64.01 35.93
C PHE A 265 -34.54 65.31 35.36
N ARG A 266 -33.60 65.92 36.12
CA ARG A 266 -32.77 67.06 35.68
C ARG A 266 -31.94 66.80 34.41
N ASN A 267 -31.83 65.55 33.98
CA ASN A 267 -31.04 65.06 32.85
C ASN A 267 -31.87 64.57 31.64
N GLY A 268 -33.19 64.81 31.60
CA GLY A 268 -34.06 64.30 30.52
C GLY A 268 -34.30 62.79 30.61
N VAL A 269 -34.69 62.14 29.51
CA VAL A 269 -35.02 60.69 29.49
C VAL A 269 -33.82 59.74 29.59
N LEU A 270 -32.58 60.26 29.52
CA LEU A 270 -31.34 59.46 29.50
C LEU A 270 -31.20 58.43 30.64
N PRO A 271 -31.55 58.72 31.91
CA PRO A 271 -31.53 57.73 32.99
C PRO A 271 -32.52 56.58 32.79
N ILE A 272 -33.67 56.86 32.17
CA ILE A 272 -34.68 55.84 31.82
C ILE A 272 -34.14 54.97 30.70
N ILE A 273 -33.59 55.59 29.63
CA ILE A 273 -32.91 54.87 28.55
C ILE A 273 -31.83 53.95 29.12
N ALA A 274 -30.98 54.44 30.03
CA ALA A 274 -29.92 53.65 30.65
C ALA A 274 -30.47 52.45 31.42
N THR A 275 -31.51 52.64 32.23
CA THR A 275 -32.12 51.57 33.04
C THR A 275 -32.77 50.53 32.14
N GLU A 276 -33.49 50.96 31.11
CA GLU A 276 -34.19 50.05 30.20
C GLU A 276 -33.24 49.28 29.29
N MET A 277 -32.18 49.91 28.81
CA MET A 277 -31.15 49.23 28.01
C MET A 277 -30.39 48.17 28.82
N LYS A 278 -30.22 48.38 30.12
CA LYS A 278 -29.59 47.41 31.04
C LYS A 278 -30.54 46.34 31.55
N SER A 279 -31.85 46.50 31.30
CA SER A 279 -32.86 45.62 31.86
C SER A 279 -32.72 44.18 31.35
N PRO A 280 -33.07 43.17 32.17
CA PRO A 280 -33.08 41.78 31.73
C PRO A 280 -33.97 41.55 30.51
N ALA A 281 -35.10 42.27 30.42
CA ALA A 281 -36.05 42.15 29.31
C ALA A 281 -35.43 42.58 27.96
N THR A 282 -34.70 43.69 27.92
CA THR A 282 -33.99 44.13 26.72
C THR A 282 -32.90 43.12 26.33
N LYS A 283 -32.13 42.64 27.30
CA LYS A 283 -31.07 41.63 27.07
C LYS A 283 -31.62 40.31 26.55
N VAL A 284 -32.82 39.88 26.98
CA VAL A 284 -33.51 38.70 26.42
C VAL A 284 -33.80 38.91 24.93
N LYS A 285 -34.40 40.04 24.54
CA LYS A 285 -34.71 40.32 23.12
C LYS A 285 -33.47 40.36 22.24
N VAL A 286 -32.35 40.91 22.75
CA VAL A 286 -31.08 40.91 22.02
C VAL A 286 -30.55 39.50 21.81
N ARG A 287 -30.65 38.63 22.83
CA ARG A 287 -30.27 37.22 22.73
C ARG A 287 -31.16 36.46 21.73
N GLU A 288 -32.47 36.71 21.72
CA GLU A 288 -33.40 36.14 20.74
C GLU A 288 -33.03 36.53 19.30
N GLU A 289 -32.75 37.81 19.04
CA GLU A 289 -32.32 38.28 17.71
C GLU A 289 -30.97 37.69 17.27
N LEU A 290 -30.03 37.54 18.21
CA LEU A 290 -28.77 36.86 17.96
C LEU A 290 -29.01 35.38 17.61
N ALA A 291 -29.85 34.68 18.37
CA ALA A 291 -30.19 33.28 18.12
C ALA A 291 -30.85 33.08 16.76
N ASN A 292 -31.84 33.92 16.41
CA ASN A 292 -32.51 33.88 15.12
C ASN A 292 -31.55 34.12 13.94
N THR A 293 -30.64 35.09 14.09
CA THR A 293 -29.66 35.38 13.03
C THR A 293 -28.61 34.29 12.91
N LEU A 294 -28.13 33.75 14.03
CA LEU A 294 -27.19 32.61 14.04
C LEU A 294 -27.81 31.37 13.39
N ALA A 295 -29.07 31.06 13.70
CA ALA A 295 -29.78 29.94 13.08
C ALA A 295 -29.89 30.11 11.56
N THR A 296 -30.23 31.32 11.09
CA THR A 296 -30.32 31.61 9.65
C THR A 296 -28.96 31.47 8.96
N GLN A 297 -27.91 32.12 9.50
CA GLN A 297 -26.57 32.06 8.91
C GLN A 297 -26.01 30.64 8.88
N MET A 298 -26.28 29.83 9.91
CA MET A 298 -25.82 28.45 9.93
C MET A 298 -26.52 27.58 8.89
N ASN A 299 -27.85 27.73 8.75
CA ASN A 299 -28.62 27.02 7.74
C ASN A 299 -28.16 27.35 6.31
N ASP A 300 -27.82 28.62 6.03
CA ASP A 300 -27.29 29.03 4.72
C ASP A 300 -25.96 28.32 4.38
N HIS A 301 -25.17 27.97 5.39
CA HIS A 301 -23.87 27.32 5.21
C HIS A 301 -23.91 25.79 5.18
N ILE A 302 -25.04 25.14 5.52
CA ILE A 302 -25.18 23.68 5.46
C ILE A 302 -24.83 23.16 4.06
N LYS A 303 -25.30 23.85 3.02
CA LYS A 303 -25.04 23.47 1.63
C LYS A 303 -23.55 23.52 1.28
N GLU A 304 -22.82 24.54 1.73
CA GLU A 304 -21.37 24.64 1.51
C GLU A 304 -20.61 23.47 2.16
N ILE A 305 -21.02 23.07 3.37
CA ILE A 305 -20.41 21.94 4.09
C ILE A 305 -20.73 20.63 3.36
N ALA A 306 -21.96 20.44 2.92
CA ALA A 306 -22.37 19.25 2.16
C ALA A 306 -21.63 19.12 0.82
N GLU A 307 -21.43 20.24 0.10
CA GLU A 307 -20.62 20.28 -1.13
C GLU A 307 -19.16 19.89 -0.87
N ALA A 308 -18.54 20.42 0.18
CA ALA A 308 -17.16 20.06 0.55
C ALA A 308 -17.02 18.58 0.95
N THR A 309 -17.99 18.03 1.69
CA THR A 309 -18.04 16.60 2.03
C THR A 309 -18.17 15.75 0.76
N ALA A 310 -19.00 16.18 -0.19
CA ALA A 310 -19.16 15.46 -1.46
C ALA A 310 -17.89 15.44 -2.30
N ASP A 311 -17.19 16.58 -2.39
CA ASP A 311 -15.93 16.66 -3.12
C ASP A 311 -14.89 15.67 -2.58
N GLN A 312 -14.84 15.47 -1.26
CA GLN A 312 -13.95 14.47 -0.63
C GLN A 312 -14.33 13.03 -1.01
N VAL A 313 -15.62 12.70 -1.01
CA VAL A 313 -16.10 11.36 -1.41
C VAL A 313 -15.75 11.08 -2.88
N ILE A 314 -15.91 12.08 -3.75
CA ILE A 314 -15.52 12.00 -5.15
C ILE A 314 -14.00 11.86 -5.29
N GLU A 315 -13.21 12.56 -4.49
CA GLU A 315 -11.75 12.45 -4.51
C GLU A 315 -11.27 11.04 -4.16
N VAL A 316 -11.91 10.38 -3.18
CA VAL A 316 -11.60 8.98 -2.84
C VAL A 316 -11.92 8.05 -4.00
N TRP A 317 -13.08 8.22 -4.64
CA TRP A 317 -13.43 7.46 -5.83
C TRP A 317 -12.40 7.67 -6.96
N GLN A 318 -12.03 8.91 -7.24
CA GLN A 318 -11.07 9.22 -8.30
C GLN A 318 -9.67 8.68 -8.00
N THR A 319 -9.24 8.70 -6.74
CA THR A 319 -7.96 8.14 -6.32
C THR A 319 -7.93 6.63 -6.49
N PHE A 320 -8.99 5.95 -6.07
CA PHE A 320 -9.15 4.51 -6.33
C PHE A 320 -9.13 4.21 -7.84
N ARG A 321 -9.89 4.98 -8.64
CA ARG A 321 -9.92 4.81 -10.10
C ARG A 321 -8.55 4.97 -10.74
N ARG A 322 -7.73 5.91 -10.24
CA ARG A 322 -6.34 6.12 -10.72
C ARG A 322 -5.43 4.96 -10.32
N ALA A 323 -5.54 4.46 -9.09
CA ALA A 323 -4.73 3.34 -8.60
C ALA A 323 -4.98 2.05 -9.40
N HIS A 324 -6.23 1.82 -9.81
CA HIS A 324 -6.67 0.61 -10.52
C HIS A 324 -7.00 0.87 -12.01
N ALA A 325 -6.41 1.90 -12.61
CA ALA A 325 -6.85 2.44 -13.90
C ALA A 325 -6.90 1.39 -15.02
N LEU A 326 -5.86 0.55 -15.14
CA LEU A 326 -5.78 -0.45 -16.21
C LEU A 326 -6.81 -1.57 -16.03
N VAL A 327 -6.99 -2.07 -14.80
CA VAL A 327 -7.97 -3.12 -14.48
C VAL A 327 -9.40 -2.62 -14.74
N LEU A 328 -9.72 -1.40 -14.29
CA LEU A 328 -11.03 -0.80 -14.51
C LEU A 328 -11.29 -0.50 -15.99
N GLN A 329 -10.29 0.00 -16.73
CA GLN A 329 -10.40 0.23 -18.17
C GLN A 329 -10.73 -1.06 -18.93
N ILE A 330 -10.09 -2.19 -18.59
CA ILE A 330 -10.37 -3.48 -19.24
C ILE A 330 -11.78 -3.96 -18.87
N ALA A 331 -12.20 -3.80 -17.61
CA ALA A 331 -13.54 -4.16 -17.17
C ALA A 331 -14.65 -3.35 -17.87
N ASP A 332 -14.41 -2.08 -18.19
CA ASP A 332 -15.34 -1.24 -18.95
C ASP A 332 -15.52 -1.73 -20.40
N GLN A 333 -14.47 -2.29 -21.00
CA GLN A 333 -14.44 -2.71 -22.40
C GLN A 333 -14.84 -4.18 -22.59
N ASN A 334 -14.70 -5.01 -21.55
CA ASN A 334 -14.87 -6.45 -21.65
C ASN A 334 -15.74 -7.01 -20.51
N GLY A 335 -16.91 -7.56 -20.88
CA GLY A 335 -17.87 -8.13 -19.94
C GLY A 335 -17.37 -9.38 -19.19
N ASP A 336 -16.54 -10.21 -19.83
CA ASP A 336 -16.00 -11.44 -19.21
C ASP A 336 -14.95 -11.09 -18.14
N PHE A 337 -14.09 -10.11 -18.43
CA PHE A 337 -13.12 -9.61 -17.47
C PHE A 337 -13.81 -8.94 -16.28
N ARG A 338 -14.89 -8.19 -16.52
CA ARG A 338 -15.74 -7.65 -15.44
C ARG A 338 -16.36 -8.76 -14.58
N ALA A 339 -16.84 -9.84 -15.19
CA ALA A 339 -17.38 -11.00 -14.44
C ALA A 339 -16.30 -11.79 -13.69
N PHE A 340 -15.06 -11.76 -14.16
CA PHE A 340 -13.90 -12.24 -13.41
C PHE A 340 -13.62 -11.34 -12.20
N LEU A 341 -13.52 -10.03 -12.41
CA LEU A 341 -13.25 -9.03 -11.38
C LEU A 341 -14.29 -9.06 -10.24
N ASP A 342 -15.56 -9.31 -10.54
CA ASP A 342 -16.64 -9.46 -9.56
C ASP A 342 -16.43 -10.66 -8.59
N ARG A 343 -15.66 -11.67 -9.01
CA ARG A 343 -15.37 -12.88 -8.22
C ARG A 343 -13.99 -12.85 -7.56
N VAL A 344 -13.17 -11.85 -7.87
CA VAL A 344 -11.85 -11.69 -7.26
C VAL A 344 -12.02 -11.32 -5.79
N ASP A 345 -11.30 -12.00 -4.91
CA ASP A 345 -11.28 -11.64 -3.50
C ASP A 345 -10.79 -10.18 -3.33
N PRO A 346 -11.47 -9.34 -2.52
CA PRO A 346 -11.04 -7.98 -2.22
C PRO A 346 -9.54 -7.81 -1.91
N GLN A 347 -8.93 -8.76 -1.21
CA GLN A 347 -7.51 -8.72 -0.84
C GLN A 347 -6.57 -9.03 -2.01
N SER A 348 -7.09 -9.66 -3.07
CA SER A 348 -6.34 -10.03 -4.27
C SER A 348 -6.32 -8.93 -5.33
N LEU A 349 -7.05 -7.81 -5.14
CA LEU A 349 -7.11 -6.72 -6.12
C LEU A 349 -5.72 -6.09 -6.40
N PRO A 350 -4.89 -5.73 -5.39
CA PRO A 350 -3.55 -5.19 -5.66
C PRO A 350 -2.65 -6.17 -6.43
N ARG A 351 -2.82 -7.46 -6.15
CA ARG A 351 -2.12 -8.54 -6.85
C ARG A 351 -2.59 -8.67 -8.29
N LEU A 352 -3.89 -8.52 -8.55
CA LEU A 352 -4.43 -8.46 -9.89
C LEU A 352 -3.84 -7.29 -10.67
N ASP A 353 -3.74 -6.09 -10.08
CA ASP A 353 -3.12 -4.94 -10.73
C ASP A 353 -1.67 -5.22 -11.12
N GLU A 354 -0.89 -5.83 -10.21
CA GLU A 354 0.50 -6.18 -10.47
C GLU A 354 0.61 -7.17 -11.63
N VAL A 355 -0.17 -8.26 -11.60
CA VAL A 355 -0.19 -9.28 -12.67
C VAL A 355 -0.59 -8.66 -14.01
N VAL A 356 -1.65 -7.86 -14.03
CA VAL A 356 -2.15 -7.17 -15.22
C VAL A 356 -1.12 -6.17 -15.77
N SER A 357 -0.42 -5.46 -14.89
CA SER A 357 0.64 -4.52 -15.26
C SER A 357 1.83 -5.24 -15.92
N ILE A 358 2.30 -6.35 -15.34
CA ILE A 358 3.36 -7.17 -15.92
C ILE A 358 2.94 -7.70 -17.30
N LEU A 359 1.72 -8.21 -17.43
CA LEU A 359 1.19 -8.74 -18.70
C LEU A 359 1.07 -7.66 -19.77
N ALA A 360 0.54 -6.49 -19.42
CA ALA A 360 0.43 -5.38 -20.35
C ALA A 360 1.81 -4.90 -20.83
N ALA A 361 2.81 -4.86 -19.94
CA ALA A 361 4.17 -4.43 -20.27
C ALA A 361 4.96 -5.46 -21.10
N SER A 362 4.74 -6.75 -20.88
CA SER A 362 5.52 -7.83 -21.50
C SER A 362 4.88 -8.41 -22.77
N GLU A 363 3.55 -8.56 -22.78
CA GLU A 363 2.80 -9.31 -23.81
C GLU A 363 1.70 -8.47 -24.47
N GLY A 364 1.49 -7.22 -24.02
CA GLY A 364 0.44 -6.33 -24.48
C GLY A 364 -0.93 -6.61 -23.83
N GLN A 365 -1.85 -5.64 -23.90
CA GLN A 365 -3.15 -5.72 -23.21
C GLN A 365 -4.02 -6.90 -23.69
N ASP A 366 -3.98 -7.25 -24.97
CA ASP A 366 -4.73 -8.39 -25.52
C ASP A 366 -4.33 -9.74 -24.91
N SER A 367 -3.13 -9.84 -24.34
CA SER A 367 -2.69 -11.05 -23.63
C SER A 367 -3.50 -11.32 -22.36
N ILE A 368 -4.02 -10.28 -21.71
CA ILE A 368 -4.77 -10.39 -20.46
C ILE A 368 -6.06 -11.17 -20.70
N LEU A 369 -6.76 -10.87 -21.81
CA LEU A 369 -7.99 -11.57 -22.19
C LEU A 369 -7.72 -13.01 -22.61
N ARG A 370 -6.62 -13.26 -23.35
CA ARG A 370 -6.20 -14.63 -23.69
C ARG A 370 -5.91 -15.47 -22.43
N ARG A 371 -5.24 -14.87 -21.45
CA ARG A 371 -4.90 -15.52 -20.17
C ARG A 371 -6.10 -15.69 -19.25
N LEU A 372 -7.11 -14.84 -19.39
CA LEU A 372 -8.39 -15.04 -18.75
C LEU A 372 -9.09 -16.29 -19.34
N GLN A 373 -9.07 -16.44 -20.66
CA GLN A 373 -9.71 -17.56 -21.36
C GLN A 373 -9.02 -18.91 -21.08
N ASP A 374 -7.69 -18.95 -21.05
CA ASP A 374 -6.94 -20.17 -20.74
C ASP A 374 -6.84 -20.48 -19.22
N GLY A 375 -7.36 -19.58 -18.37
CA GLY A 375 -7.38 -19.71 -16.92
C GLY A 375 -6.06 -19.39 -16.21
N SER A 376 -4.99 -19.07 -16.94
CA SER A 376 -3.68 -18.76 -16.35
C SER A 376 -3.68 -17.43 -15.56
N LEU A 377 -4.56 -16.48 -15.91
CA LEU A 377 -4.76 -15.27 -15.10
C LEU A 377 -5.28 -15.60 -13.70
N ASN A 378 -6.28 -16.49 -13.62
CA ASN A 378 -6.85 -16.94 -12.35
C ASN A 378 -5.79 -17.66 -11.50
N GLN A 379 -4.94 -18.49 -12.13
CA GLN A 379 -3.83 -19.15 -11.44
C GLN A 379 -2.82 -18.14 -10.89
N ALA A 380 -2.45 -17.12 -11.65
CA ALA A 380 -1.48 -16.11 -11.22
C ALA A 380 -1.99 -15.23 -10.07
N VAL A 381 -3.28 -14.91 -10.08
CA VAL A 381 -3.91 -14.05 -9.08
C VAL A 381 -4.20 -14.82 -7.79
N HIS A 382 -4.73 -16.04 -7.87
CA HIS A 382 -5.26 -16.73 -6.67
C HIS A 382 -4.39 -17.88 -6.16
N LEU A 383 -3.59 -18.53 -7.02
CA LEU A 383 -2.92 -19.80 -6.67
C LEU A 383 -1.40 -19.67 -6.59
N MET A 384 -0.82 -18.71 -7.29
CA MET A 384 0.63 -18.49 -7.28
C MET A 384 1.08 -18.00 -5.88
N PRO A 385 2.12 -18.56 -5.27
CA PRO A 385 2.71 -18.00 -4.04
C PRO A 385 3.42 -16.67 -4.30
N ASP A 386 3.66 -15.86 -3.25
CA ASP A 386 4.31 -14.55 -3.39
C ASP A 386 5.72 -14.62 -3.99
N LYS A 387 6.47 -15.69 -3.70
CA LYS A 387 7.76 -15.96 -4.34
C LYS A 387 7.64 -16.20 -5.85
N GLY A 388 6.55 -16.82 -6.30
CA GLY A 388 6.28 -16.98 -7.73
C GLY A 388 6.03 -15.63 -8.40
N LEU A 389 5.32 -14.73 -7.71
CA LEU A 389 5.08 -13.36 -8.18
C LEU A 389 6.37 -12.53 -8.17
N GLN A 390 7.24 -12.72 -7.18
CA GLN A 390 8.57 -12.13 -7.18
C GLN A 390 9.37 -12.55 -8.42
N ILE A 391 9.37 -13.84 -8.77
CA ILE A 391 10.02 -14.32 -10.01
C ILE A 391 9.39 -13.66 -11.23
N ALA A 392 8.06 -13.56 -11.30
CA ALA A 392 7.37 -12.91 -12.41
C ALA A 392 7.76 -11.43 -12.55
N ARG A 393 7.91 -10.71 -11.44
CA ARG A 393 8.39 -9.32 -11.40
C ARG A 393 9.82 -9.18 -11.90
N GLU A 394 10.72 -10.03 -11.40
CA GLU A 394 12.14 -9.97 -11.76
C GLU A 394 12.42 -10.40 -13.21
N THR A 395 11.62 -11.30 -13.74
CA THR A 395 11.74 -11.81 -15.12
C THR A 395 10.82 -11.08 -16.11
N ASN A 396 10.00 -10.15 -15.64
CA ASN A 396 8.93 -9.50 -16.38
C ASN A 396 8.05 -10.51 -17.17
N SER A 397 7.71 -11.63 -16.53
CA SER A 397 6.98 -12.74 -17.17
C SER A 397 6.17 -13.53 -16.16
N VAL A 398 4.84 -13.39 -16.23
CA VAL A 398 3.91 -14.17 -15.39
C VAL A 398 4.00 -15.66 -15.70
N ALA A 399 4.22 -16.03 -16.97
CA ALA A 399 4.41 -17.42 -17.38
C ALA A 399 5.62 -18.07 -16.70
N THR A 400 6.74 -17.33 -16.57
CA THR A 400 7.95 -17.82 -15.89
C THR A 400 7.69 -18.04 -14.40
N GLY A 401 6.99 -17.11 -13.74
CA GLY A 401 6.59 -17.28 -12.33
C GLY A 401 5.69 -18.49 -12.09
N LEU A 402 4.70 -18.71 -12.98
CA LEU A 402 3.81 -19.88 -12.92
C LEU A 402 4.59 -21.18 -13.14
N ALA A 403 5.49 -21.22 -14.13
CA ALA A 403 6.27 -22.41 -14.43
C ALA A 403 7.19 -22.81 -13.27
N TRP A 404 7.85 -21.84 -12.63
CA TRP A 404 8.68 -22.11 -11.45
C TRP A 404 7.85 -22.55 -10.25
N THR A 405 6.68 -21.95 -10.05
CA THR A 405 5.73 -22.36 -9.01
C THR A 405 5.30 -23.81 -9.19
N ALA A 406 4.93 -24.20 -10.41
CA ALA A 406 4.51 -25.56 -10.73
C ALA A 406 5.65 -26.58 -10.58
N LEU A 407 6.88 -26.22 -10.98
CA LEU A 407 8.04 -27.12 -10.93
C LEU A 407 8.57 -27.31 -9.50
N ALA A 408 8.72 -26.22 -8.74
CA ALA A 408 9.39 -26.23 -7.44
C ALA A 408 8.42 -26.52 -6.27
N GLY A 409 7.13 -26.23 -6.43
CA GLY A 409 6.12 -26.42 -5.40
C GLY A 409 6.55 -25.83 -4.05
N LYS A 410 6.68 -26.67 -3.03
CA LYS A 410 7.08 -26.28 -1.67
C LYS A 410 8.52 -25.77 -1.54
N ARG A 411 9.39 -26.02 -2.54
CA ARG A 411 10.80 -25.60 -2.52
C ARG A 411 11.03 -24.28 -3.26
N LEU A 412 9.97 -23.59 -3.68
CA LEU A 412 10.05 -22.34 -4.42
C LEU A 412 10.88 -21.26 -3.71
N ASP A 413 10.81 -21.21 -2.38
CA ASP A 413 11.64 -20.29 -1.58
C ASP A 413 13.13 -20.46 -1.89
N ARG A 414 13.61 -21.72 -1.95
CA ARG A 414 15.02 -22.01 -2.23
C ARG A 414 15.42 -21.65 -3.66
N VAL A 415 14.51 -21.80 -4.62
CA VAL A 415 14.74 -21.38 -6.01
C VAL A 415 15.04 -19.88 -6.06
N VAL A 416 14.25 -19.08 -5.33
CA VAL A 416 14.44 -17.64 -5.23
C VAL A 416 15.72 -17.30 -4.46
N ASP A 417 15.97 -17.96 -3.31
CA ASP A 417 17.13 -17.68 -2.47
C ASP A 417 18.48 -17.97 -3.16
N TYR A 418 18.50 -18.93 -4.09
CA TYR A 418 19.66 -19.24 -4.93
C TYR A 418 19.61 -18.57 -6.31
N GLU A 419 18.61 -17.72 -6.56
CA GLU A 419 18.39 -17.01 -7.83
C GLU A 419 18.40 -17.94 -9.07
N LEU A 420 17.94 -19.17 -8.91
CA LEU A 420 17.97 -20.17 -9.99
C LEU A 420 17.13 -19.72 -11.18
N HIS A 421 16.02 -19.02 -10.93
CA HIS A 421 15.15 -18.47 -11.98
C HIS A 421 15.83 -17.45 -12.90
N ARG A 422 16.97 -16.87 -12.51
CA ARG A 422 17.77 -15.97 -13.36
C ARG A 422 18.81 -16.69 -14.21
N ARG A 423 19.14 -17.93 -13.86
CA ARG A 423 20.27 -18.68 -14.43
C ARG A 423 19.84 -19.85 -15.30
N MET A 424 18.63 -20.36 -15.08
CA MET A 424 18.12 -21.56 -15.76
C MET A 424 16.66 -21.40 -16.17
N SER A 425 16.30 -22.11 -17.24
CA SER A 425 14.91 -22.25 -17.68
C SER A 425 14.26 -23.48 -17.04
N THR A 426 12.97 -23.38 -16.72
CA THR A 426 12.17 -24.52 -16.28
C THR A 426 12.02 -25.59 -17.36
N LYS A 427 12.20 -25.24 -18.64
CA LYS A 427 12.14 -26.17 -19.78
C LYS A 427 13.26 -27.22 -19.75
N ASP A 428 14.39 -26.87 -19.14
CA ASP A 428 15.58 -27.71 -19.05
C ASP A 428 15.63 -28.54 -17.76
N LEU A 429 14.53 -28.57 -17.00
CA LEU A 429 14.46 -29.16 -15.67
C LEU A 429 13.28 -30.11 -15.54
N THR A 430 13.53 -31.20 -14.85
CA THR A 430 12.51 -32.05 -14.23
C THR A 430 12.48 -31.80 -12.72
N THR A 431 11.37 -32.15 -12.05
CA THR A 431 11.27 -32.05 -10.58
C THR A 431 12.41 -32.79 -9.89
N GLY A 432 12.77 -33.99 -10.37
CA GLY A 432 13.88 -34.77 -9.82
C GLY A 432 15.25 -34.10 -9.99
N SER A 433 15.51 -33.49 -11.15
CA SER A 433 16.76 -32.73 -11.35
C SER A 433 16.82 -31.48 -10.48
N LEU A 434 15.70 -30.77 -10.30
CA LEU A 434 15.65 -29.60 -9.43
C LEU A 434 15.88 -30.01 -7.97
N ASP A 435 15.30 -31.12 -7.52
CA ASP A 435 15.51 -31.62 -6.17
C ASP A 435 16.97 -31.96 -5.91
N ARG A 436 17.65 -32.64 -6.85
CA ARG A 436 19.07 -32.93 -6.73
C ARG A 436 19.93 -31.66 -6.62
N ILE A 437 19.62 -30.64 -7.41
CA ILE A 437 20.32 -29.35 -7.32
C ILE A 437 20.11 -28.73 -5.93
N LEU A 438 18.86 -28.63 -5.48
CA LEU A 438 18.54 -27.98 -4.21
C LEU A 438 19.02 -28.79 -2.98
N ASP A 439 19.25 -30.09 -3.11
CA ASP A 439 19.78 -30.97 -2.08
C ASP A 439 21.29 -30.83 -1.88
N LEU A 440 22.01 -30.20 -2.82
CA LEU A 440 23.43 -29.84 -2.63
C LEU A 440 23.64 -28.95 -1.40
N ASN A 441 22.63 -28.15 -1.01
CA ASN A 441 22.65 -27.24 0.14
C ASN A 441 23.86 -26.29 0.20
N ASP A 442 24.54 -26.08 -0.93
CA ASP A 442 25.72 -25.23 -1.07
C ASP A 442 25.47 -24.21 -2.17
N ARG A 443 25.44 -22.92 -1.83
CA ARG A 443 25.17 -21.84 -2.78
C ARG A 443 26.16 -21.83 -3.95
N ALA A 444 27.45 -22.07 -3.72
CA ALA A 444 28.45 -22.03 -4.77
C ALA A 444 28.29 -23.22 -5.74
N ALA A 445 28.06 -24.43 -5.19
CA ALA A 445 27.82 -25.61 -5.99
C ALA A 445 26.51 -25.50 -6.79
N ILE A 446 25.43 -25.06 -6.16
CA ILE A 446 24.12 -24.81 -6.79
C ILE A 446 24.24 -23.79 -7.93
N THR A 447 24.98 -22.71 -7.71
CA THR A 447 25.17 -21.67 -8.73
C THR A 447 25.97 -22.20 -9.93
N LYS A 448 27.03 -22.97 -9.68
CA LYS A 448 27.84 -23.57 -10.75
C LYS A 448 27.06 -24.60 -11.55
N ILE A 449 26.42 -25.58 -10.88
CA ILE A 449 25.64 -26.61 -11.59
C ILE A 449 24.47 -25.98 -12.34
N ALA A 450 23.96 -24.82 -11.92
CA ALA A 450 22.90 -24.13 -12.63
C ALA A 450 23.31 -23.64 -14.03
N GLY A 451 24.57 -23.25 -14.21
CA GLY A 451 25.13 -22.82 -15.50
C GLY A 451 25.50 -23.97 -16.44
N VAL A 452 25.49 -25.21 -15.95
CA VAL A 452 25.85 -26.39 -16.75
C VAL A 452 24.67 -26.81 -17.65
N PRO A 453 24.90 -27.16 -18.93
CA PRO A 453 23.85 -27.63 -19.83
C PRO A 453 23.08 -28.86 -19.30
N ALA A 454 21.81 -29.01 -19.69
CA ALA A 454 20.93 -30.05 -19.14
C ALA A 454 21.51 -31.47 -19.22
N ALA A 455 21.97 -31.89 -20.41
CA ALA A 455 22.56 -33.22 -20.63
C ALA A 455 23.81 -33.46 -19.77
N ALA A 456 24.60 -32.40 -19.56
CA ALA A 456 25.79 -32.43 -18.73
C ALA A 456 25.46 -32.60 -17.24
N ARG A 457 24.45 -31.88 -16.75
CA ARG A 457 23.95 -32.03 -15.37
C ARG A 457 23.45 -33.42 -15.10
N ASP A 458 22.68 -34.01 -16.01
CA ASP A 458 22.12 -35.34 -15.84
C ASP A 458 23.22 -36.41 -15.71
N ALA A 459 24.32 -36.27 -16.46
CA ALA A 459 25.48 -37.13 -16.32
C ALA A 459 26.18 -36.97 -14.95
N LEU A 460 26.33 -35.72 -14.47
CA LEU A 460 26.94 -35.43 -13.16
C LEU A 460 26.08 -35.91 -11.99
N PHE A 461 24.76 -35.89 -12.15
CA PHE A 461 23.84 -36.36 -11.13
C PHE A 461 23.94 -37.87 -10.85
N SER A 462 24.70 -38.66 -11.62
CA SER A 462 24.97 -40.05 -11.21
C SER A 462 25.81 -40.16 -9.92
N LEU A 463 26.51 -39.08 -9.54
CA LEU A 463 27.20 -38.99 -8.26
C LEU A 463 26.23 -38.75 -7.11
N ASP A 464 26.61 -39.18 -5.91
CA ASP A 464 25.92 -38.75 -4.70
C ASP A 464 26.19 -37.27 -4.38
N VAL A 465 25.40 -36.72 -3.46
CA VAL A 465 25.42 -35.28 -3.11
C VAL A 465 26.78 -34.84 -2.55
N ALA A 466 27.49 -35.71 -1.83
CA ALA A 466 28.76 -35.37 -1.21
C ALA A 466 29.88 -35.31 -2.26
N ASP A 467 29.96 -36.35 -3.10
CA ASP A 467 30.93 -36.42 -4.20
C ASP A 467 30.71 -35.31 -5.23
N LEU A 468 29.44 -35.02 -5.56
CA LEU A 468 29.09 -33.94 -6.49
C LEU A 468 29.48 -32.57 -5.92
N ASN A 469 29.25 -32.31 -4.62
CA ASN A 469 29.68 -31.08 -3.98
C ASN A 469 31.21 -30.90 -4.00
N LEU A 470 31.97 -31.96 -3.72
CA LEU A 470 33.44 -31.93 -3.80
C LEU A 470 33.93 -31.63 -5.22
N LEU A 471 33.31 -32.26 -6.22
CA LEU A 471 33.63 -32.05 -7.63
C LEU A 471 33.31 -30.61 -8.06
N LEU A 472 32.12 -30.09 -7.76
CA LEU A 472 31.71 -28.74 -8.15
C LEU A 472 32.53 -27.64 -7.45
N ARG A 473 33.03 -27.89 -6.24
CA ARG A 473 33.92 -26.95 -5.55
C ARG A 473 35.32 -26.92 -6.17
N SER A 474 35.83 -28.07 -6.60
CA SER A 474 37.21 -28.22 -7.05
C SER A 474 37.43 -27.87 -8.51
N LEU A 475 36.43 -28.08 -9.37
CA LEU A 475 36.53 -27.80 -10.80
C LEU A 475 35.97 -26.41 -11.18
N SER A 476 36.55 -25.82 -12.23
CA SER A 476 36.02 -24.63 -12.91
C SER A 476 34.84 -24.98 -13.83
N GLU A 477 34.08 -23.98 -14.27
CA GLU A 477 32.91 -24.18 -15.17
C GLU A 477 33.32 -24.84 -16.49
N ASP A 478 34.41 -24.39 -17.12
CA ASP A 478 34.96 -24.96 -18.36
C ASP A 478 35.39 -26.43 -18.18
N GLU A 479 35.97 -26.77 -17.02
CA GLU A 479 36.35 -28.15 -16.69
C GLU A 479 35.13 -29.05 -16.49
N ILE A 480 34.07 -28.53 -15.88
CA ILE A 480 32.81 -29.25 -15.70
C ILE A 480 32.13 -29.50 -17.05
N GLU A 481 32.13 -28.53 -17.96
CA GLU A 481 31.60 -28.70 -19.32
C GLU A 481 32.41 -29.71 -20.12
N SER A 482 33.74 -29.61 -20.09
CA SER A 482 34.65 -30.56 -20.75
C SER A 482 34.50 -31.98 -20.21
N LEU A 483 34.34 -32.11 -18.88
CA LEU A 483 34.06 -33.38 -18.22
C LEU A 483 32.73 -33.94 -18.72
N ALA A 484 31.67 -33.14 -18.71
CA ALA A 484 30.36 -33.60 -19.15
C ALA A 484 30.34 -34.05 -20.62
N GLY A 485 30.99 -33.31 -21.52
CA GLY A 485 31.15 -33.73 -22.92
C GLY A 485 31.91 -35.05 -23.06
N TYR A 486 32.86 -35.32 -22.16
CA TYR A 486 33.55 -36.62 -22.11
C TYR A 486 32.64 -37.75 -21.59
N LEU A 487 31.78 -37.49 -20.61
CA LEU A 487 30.87 -38.48 -20.04
C LEU A 487 29.80 -38.95 -21.04
N ASP A 488 29.40 -38.10 -21.99
CA ASP A 488 28.43 -38.44 -23.03
C ASP A 488 28.91 -39.61 -23.92
N GLY A 489 30.22 -39.65 -24.22
CA GLY A 489 30.86 -40.72 -25.00
C GLY A 489 31.11 -42.02 -24.22
N LEU A 490 30.87 -42.05 -22.91
CA LEU A 490 31.12 -43.21 -22.04
C LEU A 490 29.84 -43.99 -21.73
N ARG A 491 29.97 -45.33 -21.65
CA ARG A 491 28.91 -46.21 -21.14
C ARG A 491 28.62 -45.97 -19.65
N PRO A 492 27.42 -46.32 -19.12
CA PRO A 492 27.01 -45.98 -17.76
C PRO A 492 27.95 -46.44 -16.62
N GLY A 493 28.47 -47.68 -16.67
CA GLY A 493 29.42 -48.17 -15.65
C GLY A 493 30.76 -47.42 -15.65
N PRO A 494 31.47 -47.35 -16.79
CA PRO A 494 32.71 -46.56 -16.92
C PRO A 494 32.55 -45.08 -16.53
N ARG A 495 31.39 -44.48 -16.85
CA ARG A 495 31.06 -43.10 -16.53
C ARG A 495 31.11 -42.83 -15.02
N GLU A 496 30.47 -43.69 -14.22
CA GLU A 496 30.47 -43.56 -12.75
C GLU A 496 31.87 -43.74 -12.16
N ALA A 497 32.63 -44.72 -12.65
CA ALA A 497 34.00 -44.96 -12.19
C ALA A 497 34.95 -43.78 -12.46
N VAL A 498 34.83 -43.16 -13.64
CA VAL A 498 35.55 -41.93 -13.99
C VAL A 498 35.16 -40.79 -13.06
N LEU A 499 33.85 -40.56 -12.87
CA LEU A 499 33.33 -39.50 -12.02
C LEU A 499 33.83 -39.61 -10.57
N LYS A 500 33.74 -40.80 -9.97
CA LYS A 500 34.26 -41.04 -8.61
C LYS A 500 35.76 -40.80 -8.50
N THR A 501 36.52 -41.19 -9.52
CA THR A 501 37.98 -41.00 -9.54
C THR A 501 38.36 -39.52 -9.65
N ILE A 502 37.63 -38.75 -10.46
CA ILE A 502 37.86 -37.30 -10.61
C ILE A 502 37.40 -36.56 -9.35
N ALA A 503 36.26 -36.93 -8.76
CA ALA A 503 35.79 -36.35 -7.51
C ALA A 503 36.80 -36.55 -6.37
N ALA A 504 37.42 -37.74 -6.28
CA ALA A 504 38.47 -38.05 -5.31
C ALA A 504 39.83 -37.39 -5.63
N SER A 505 40.10 -37.05 -6.89
CA SER A 505 41.38 -36.46 -7.32
C SER A 505 41.20 -35.46 -8.48
N PRO A 506 40.75 -34.22 -8.18
CA PRO A 506 40.36 -33.25 -9.20
C PRO A 506 41.49 -32.88 -10.18
N ALA A 507 42.75 -32.91 -9.73
CA ALA A 507 43.92 -32.64 -10.56
C ALA A 507 44.03 -33.58 -11.78
N LYS A 508 43.43 -34.79 -11.72
CA LYS A 508 43.44 -35.74 -12.83
C LYS A 508 42.57 -35.30 -14.02
N MET A 509 41.72 -34.28 -13.84
CA MET A 509 40.92 -33.71 -14.93
C MET A 509 41.78 -33.14 -16.06
N GLN A 510 42.96 -32.59 -15.74
CA GLN A 510 43.90 -32.06 -16.75
C GLN A 510 44.37 -33.14 -17.73
N LEU A 511 44.48 -34.40 -17.28
CA LEU A 511 44.85 -35.54 -18.13
C LEU A 511 43.73 -35.87 -19.12
N LEU A 512 42.48 -35.79 -18.67
CA LEU A 512 41.30 -36.05 -19.50
C LEU A 512 40.93 -34.88 -20.41
N ALA A 513 41.46 -33.68 -20.19
CA ALA A 513 41.26 -32.55 -21.11
C ALA A 513 41.90 -32.81 -22.50
N SER A 514 42.94 -33.63 -22.58
CA SER A 514 43.61 -33.97 -23.84
C SER A 514 42.67 -34.71 -24.79
N ARG A 515 42.52 -34.19 -26.01
CA ARG A 515 41.67 -34.77 -27.06
C ARG A 515 42.11 -36.20 -27.43
N SER A 516 43.41 -36.44 -27.54
CA SER A 516 43.96 -37.76 -27.91
C SER A 516 43.66 -38.84 -26.86
N ILE A 517 43.68 -38.46 -25.57
CA ILE A 517 43.36 -39.34 -24.45
C ILE A 517 41.85 -39.64 -24.45
N ARG A 518 41.00 -38.62 -24.66
CA ARG A 518 39.55 -38.81 -24.75
C ARG A 518 39.14 -39.75 -25.89
N GLU A 519 39.61 -39.48 -27.10
CA GLU A 519 39.32 -40.31 -28.27
C GLU A 519 39.84 -41.74 -28.09
N GLY A 520 41.03 -41.91 -27.49
CA GLY A 520 41.58 -43.23 -27.18
C GLY A 520 40.75 -44.02 -26.15
N ILE A 521 40.21 -43.37 -25.12
CA ILE A 521 39.37 -44.05 -24.13
C ILE A 521 38.01 -44.42 -24.74
N ILE A 522 37.39 -43.50 -25.49
CA ILE A 522 36.09 -43.75 -26.15
C ILE A 522 36.21 -44.90 -27.16
N ALA A 523 37.31 -44.97 -27.91
CA ALA A 523 37.57 -46.01 -28.90
C ALA A 523 37.95 -47.38 -28.30
N SER A 524 38.21 -47.46 -26.99
CA SER A 524 38.59 -48.71 -26.32
C SER A 524 37.37 -49.62 -26.12
N GLN A 525 37.55 -50.94 -26.31
CA GLN A 525 36.49 -51.93 -26.10
C GLN A 525 36.04 -51.98 -24.64
N ASP A 526 37.01 -51.84 -23.72
CA ASP A 526 36.81 -51.75 -22.29
C ASP A 526 37.17 -50.33 -21.80
N GLN A 527 36.18 -49.44 -21.86
CA GLN A 527 36.31 -48.04 -21.48
C GLN A 527 36.68 -47.85 -20.00
N GLU A 528 36.26 -48.76 -19.11
CA GLU A 528 36.55 -48.70 -17.68
C GLU A 528 38.03 -48.95 -17.41
N MET A 529 38.58 -50.00 -18.02
CA MET A 529 40.01 -50.31 -17.90
C MET A 529 40.89 -49.24 -18.56
N ALA A 530 40.47 -48.71 -19.72
CA ALA A 530 41.16 -47.60 -20.38
C ALA A 530 41.20 -46.33 -19.50
N ALA A 531 40.06 -45.96 -18.90
CA ALA A 531 40.00 -44.82 -18.00
C ALA A 531 40.82 -45.05 -16.72
N ARG A 532 40.71 -46.23 -16.09
CA ARG A 532 41.52 -46.59 -14.91
C ARG A 532 43.02 -46.58 -15.21
N MET A 533 43.42 -47.10 -16.37
CA MET A 533 44.81 -47.04 -16.83
C MET A 533 45.28 -45.59 -16.87
N MET A 534 44.52 -44.68 -17.49
CA MET A 534 44.95 -43.28 -17.61
C MET A 534 44.88 -42.49 -16.30
N LEU A 535 43.98 -42.86 -15.39
CA LEU A 535 43.77 -42.18 -14.10
C LEU A 535 44.58 -42.80 -12.94
N ALA A 536 45.27 -43.93 -13.15
CA ALA A 536 46.15 -44.52 -12.15
C ALA A 536 47.37 -43.62 -11.89
N ASP A 537 47.81 -43.56 -10.62
CA ASP A 537 48.94 -42.72 -10.24
C ASP A 537 50.22 -43.16 -10.96
N SER A 538 50.72 -42.28 -11.84
CA SER A 538 51.92 -42.51 -12.62
C SER A 538 53.17 -42.13 -11.82
N SER A 539 53.50 -42.88 -10.77
CA SER A 539 54.78 -42.73 -10.09
C SER A 539 55.89 -43.40 -10.92
N GLY A 540 56.36 -42.72 -11.97
CA GLY A 540 57.55 -43.10 -12.74
C GLY A 540 57.48 -44.44 -13.49
N LEU A 541 58.59 -44.79 -14.15
CA LEU A 541 58.83 -46.02 -14.90
C LEU A 541 58.73 -47.26 -13.99
N SER A 542 57.54 -47.62 -13.55
CA SER A 542 57.29 -48.90 -12.89
C SER A 542 57.19 -49.99 -13.96
N PRO A 543 58.17 -50.91 -14.09
CA PRO A 543 58.18 -51.87 -15.19
C PRO A 543 56.96 -52.79 -15.16
N LYS A 544 56.43 -53.06 -13.97
CA LYS A 544 55.22 -53.86 -13.77
C LYS A 544 53.98 -53.18 -14.37
N ALA A 545 53.78 -51.88 -14.11
CA ALA A 545 52.63 -51.16 -14.64
C ALA A 545 52.69 -51.03 -16.17
N VAL A 546 53.90 -50.83 -16.74
CA VAL A 546 54.09 -50.80 -18.20
C VAL A 546 53.73 -52.15 -18.83
N VAL A 547 54.14 -53.27 -18.22
CA VAL A 547 53.81 -54.62 -18.72
C VAL A 547 52.32 -54.92 -18.60
N ASP A 548 51.70 -54.57 -17.47
CA ASP A 548 50.27 -54.81 -17.25
C ASP A 548 49.42 -53.94 -18.19
N ASP A 549 49.77 -52.67 -18.38
CA ASP A 549 49.12 -51.77 -19.34
C ASP A 549 49.32 -52.25 -20.80
N ALA A 550 50.51 -52.73 -21.15
CA ALA A 550 50.79 -53.27 -22.49
C ALA A 550 49.96 -54.53 -22.77
N ARG A 551 49.77 -55.42 -21.78
CA ARG A 551 48.89 -56.60 -21.93
C ARG A 551 47.45 -56.20 -22.25
N LEU A 552 46.91 -55.17 -21.58
CA LEU A 552 45.56 -54.68 -21.86
C LEU A 552 45.39 -54.19 -23.31
N VAL A 553 46.45 -53.65 -23.90
CA VAL A 553 46.48 -53.24 -25.31
C VAL A 553 46.65 -54.43 -26.25
N PHE A 554 47.54 -55.38 -25.93
CA PHE A 554 47.74 -56.60 -26.72
C PHE A 554 46.49 -57.48 -26.76
N ASP A 555 45.73 -57.53 -25.66
CA ASP A 555 44.46 -58.26 -25.55
C ASP A 555 43.31 -57.56 -26.30
N GLY A 556 43.56 -56.40 -26.92
CA GLY A 556 42.57 -55.63 -27.68
C GLY A 556 41.54 -54.88 -26.81
N ARG A 557 41.71 -54.89 -25.48
CA ARG A 557 40.77 -54.26 -24.54
C ARG A 557 40.89 -52.74 -24.52
N VAL A 558 42.11 -52.22 -24.70
CA VAL A 558 42.46 -50.79 -24.62
C VAL A 558 43.12 -50.32 -25.93
N ALA A 559 42.80 -49.10 -26.38
CA ALA A 559 43.37 -48.53 -27.60
C ALA A 559 44.89 -48.32 -27.49
N PRO A 560 45.68 -48.73 -28.51
CA PRO A 560 47.14 -48.59 -28.48
C PRO A 560 47.67 -47.15 -28.33
N SER A 561 46.90 -46.17 -28.79
CA SER A 561 47.24 -44.75 -28.66
C SER A 561 47.35 -44.29 -27.20
N LEU A 562 46.65 -44.93 -26.27
CA LEU A 562 46.70 -44.60 -24.85
C LEU A 562 48.01 -45.03 -24.20
N LEU A 563 48.63 -46.13 -24.66
CA LEU A 563 49.93 -46.56 -24.17
C LEU A 563 51.02 -45.55 -24.50
N TRP A 564 50.97 -44.96 -25.71
CA TRP A 564 51.88 -43.88 -26.11
C TRP A 564 51.70 -42.62 -25.27
N SER A 565 50.44 -42.30 -24.97
CA SER A 565 50.07 -41.13 -24.19
C SER A 565 50.54 -41.24 -22.72
N LYS A 566 50.48 -42.45 -22.13
CA LYS A 566 50.86 -42.70 -20.74
C LYS A 566 52.36 -42.98 -20.55
N HIS A 567 52.97 -43.78 -21.45
CA HIS A 567 54.34 -44.27 -21.31
C HIS A 567 55.22 -43.98 -22.55
N PRO A 568 55.41 -42.71 -22.95
CA PRO A 568 56.14 -42.39 -24.16
C PRO A 568 57.58 -42.91 -24.15
N GLN A 569 58.26 -42.83 -23.00
CA GLN A 569 59.64 -43.30 -22.86
C GLN A 569 59.77 -44.83 -22.99
N ALA A 570 58.79 -45.59 -22.47
CA ALA A 570 58.81 -47.04 -22.57
C ALA A 570 58.64 -47.51 -24.03
N ILE A 571 57.76 -46.85 -24.80
CA ILE A 571 57.58 -47.19 -26.22
C ILE A 571 58.81 -46.80 -27.04
N VAL A 572 59.42 -45.64 -26.78
CA VAL A 572 60.69 -45.25 -27.44
C VAL A 572 61.81 -46.25 -27.11
N ALA A 573 61.93 -46.67 -25.85
CA ALA A 573 62.91 -47.67 -25.42
C ALA A 573 62.65 -49.05 -26.06
N ALA A 574 61.39 -49.49 -26.14
CA ALA A 574 61.01 -50.72 -26.81
C ALA A 574 61.29 -50.66 -28.33
N GLY A 575 61.01 -49.52 -28.96
CA GLY A 575 61.35 -49.26 -30.35
C GLY A 575 62.85 -49.33 -30.61
N LEU A 576 63.66 -48.67 -29.77
CA LEU A 576 65.13 -48.74 -29.83
C LEU A 576 65.64 -50.17 -29.62
N LEU A 577 65.12 -50.90 -28.64
CA LEU A 577 65.47 -52.31 -28.41
C LEU A 577 65.10 -53.18 -29.61
N SER A 578 63.92 -52.96 -30.21
CA SER A 578 63.51 -53.68 -31.41
C SER A 578 64.44 -53.40 -32.59
N LEU A 579 64.90 -52.16 -32.77
CA LEU A 579 65.88 -51.79 -33.79
C LEU A 579 67.26 -52.40 -33.52
N ILE A 580 67.68 -52.47 -32.25
CA ILE A 580 68.94 -53.13 -31.86
C ILE A 580 68.86 -54.63 -32.17
N VAL A 581 67.74 -55.29 -31.83
CA VAL A 581 67.51 -56.71 -32.13
C VAL A 581 67.44 -56.94 -33.63
N LEU A 582 66.74 -56.09 -34.39
CA LEU A 582 66.68 -56.16 -35.86
C LEU A 582 68.06 -55.94 -36.48
N ALA A 583 68.87 -55.01 -35.96
CA ALA A 583 70.24 -54.79 -36.41
C ALA A 583 71.15 -55.99 -36.09
N TRP A 584 70.94 -56.66 -34.94
CA TRP A 584 71.60 -57.92 -34.59
C TRP A 584 71.22 -59.05 -35.55
N PHE A 585 69.92 -59.22 -35.83
CA PHE A 585 69.42 -60.18 -36.82
C PHE A 585 69.94 -59.88 -38.23
N ALA A 586 69.92 -58.62 -38.66
CA ALA A 586 70.47 -58.20 -39.96
C ALA A 586 71.99 -58.44 -40.06
N ARG A 587 72.72 -58.36 -38.93
CA ARG A 587 74.13 -58.75 -38.86
C ARG A 587 74.33 -60.26 -38.97
N LEU A 588 73.47 -61.07 -38.37
CA LEU A 588 73.50 -62.54 -38.47
C LEU A 588 73.25 -63.04 -39.91
N PHE A 589 72.47 -62.30 -40.71
CA PHE A 589 72.17 -62.64 -42.11
C PHE A 589 73.09 -61.96 -43.16
N ARG A 590 74.08 -61.15 -42.76
CA ARG A 590 75.03 -60.53 -43.70
C ARG A 590 76.13 -61.53 -44.12
N ARG A 591 76.02 -62.08 -45.33
CA ARG A 591 77.10 -62.85 -46.00
C ARG A 591 78.40 -62.03 -46.06
N ARG A 592 79.52 -62.60 -45.59
CA ARG A 592 80.88 -62.07 -45.80
C ARG A 592 81.15 -61.97 -47.31
N ARG A 593 81.54 -60.79 -47.81
CA ARG A 593 82.08 -60.64 -49.18
C ARG A 593 83.55 -61.09 -49.23
N PRO A 594 83.98 -61.88 -50.23
CA PRO A 594 85.40 -62.13 -50.48
C PRO A 594 86.05 -60.95 -51.21
N ALA A 595 87.36 -60.80 -50.99
CA ALA A 595 88.22 -59.75 -51.54
C ALA A 595 88.45 -59.90 -53.06
N GLN A 596 88.74 -58.80 -53.75
CA GLN A 596 89.33 -58.81 -55.09
C GLN A 596 90.58 -57.92 -55.13
N ALA A 597 91.68 -58.54 -55.56
CA ALA A 597 92.94 -57.92 -55.98
C ALA A 597 92.88 -57.57 -57.48
N SER A 598 93.68 -56.60 -57.90
CA SER A 598 94.16 -56.53 -59.30
C SER A 598 95.54 -55.88 -59.38
N GLU A 599 96.40 -56.54 -60.14
CA GLU A 599 97.84 -56.37 -60.39
C GLU A 599 98.26 -55.14 -61.21
N SER A 600 99.57 -54.89 -61.17
CA SER A 600 100.42 -53.93 -61.90
C SER A 600 100.54 -54.11 -63.41
N LYS A 601 100.77 -52.99 -64.16
CA LYS A 601 102.01 -52.67 -64.93
C LYS A 601 101.74 -51.59 -66.02
N THR A 602 102.45 -50.46 -65.94
CA THR A 602 103.69 -50.14 -66.71
C THR A 602 104.43 -49.04 -65.99
#